data_AF-A0A833TJ20-F1
#
_entry.id   AF-A0A833TJ20-F1
#
_cell.length_a   1.000
_cell.length_b   1.000
_cell.length_c   1.000
_cell.angle_alpha   90.00
_cell.angle_beta   90.00
_cell.angle_gamma   90.00
#
_symmetry.space_group_name_H-M   'P 1'
#
loop_
_entity.id
_entity.type
_entity.pdbx_description
1 polymer ?
#
loop_
_entity_poly.entity_id
_entity_poly.type
_entity_poly.pdbx_seq_one_letter_code
_entity_poly.pdbx_strand_id
1 'polypeptide(L)'
;MILMSGLSKNAMEELSSEKIYDNRIPHICNIIRLAVLRKEKSLMAIGGPWNSADGGDPSVDDTSLVRTALRHAKNITPLDLQYCCHWNRFLEIHYDRFGSDGLFSHKEVTVLFVPDLSECLPSLEAWKDQWFAHKKAVAERERQLTLKKEVCSYIIWNCGFVSK
;
A
#
# COMPACT_ATOMS: atom_id res chain seq x y z
N MET A 1 3.43 -1.77 7.48
CA MET A 1 3.35 -2.70 6.33
C MET A 1 2.03 -2.45 5.61
N ILE A 2 2.06 -2.26 4.29
CA ILE A 2 0.84 -2.15 3.47
C ILE A 2 0.36 -3.56 3.15
N LEU A 3 -0.94 -3.78 3.28
CA LEU A 3 -1.62 -4.98 2.85
C LEU A 3 -2.60 -4.59 1.75
N MET A 4 -2.69 -5.42 0.72
CA MET A 4 -3.73 -5.31 -0.29
C MET A 4 -4.81 -6.34 0.04
N SER A 5 -6.08 -5.98 -0.14
CA SER A 5 -7.14 -7.00 -0.09
C SER A 5 -6.85 -8.09 -1.12
N GLY A 6 -6.80 -9.33 -0.64
CA GLY A 6 -6.57 -10.50 -1.47
C GLY A 6 -7.85 -10.92 -2.18
N LEU A 7 -7.71 -11.46 -3.39
CA LEU A 7 -8.78 -12.22 -4.03
C LEU A 7 -8.78 -13.64 -3.47
N SER A 8 -9.96 -14.26 -3.40
CA SER A 8 -10.01 -15.71 -3.24
C SER A 8 -9.40 -16.37 -4.49
N LYS A 9 -8.87 -17.58 -4.35
CA LYS A 9 -8.31 -18.33 -5.50
C LYS A 9 -9.34 -18.46 -6.62
N ASN A 10 -10.57 -18.79 -6.26
CA ASN A 10 -11.69 -18.91 -7.20
C ASN A 10 -11.97 -17.60 -7.94
N ALA A 11 -12.01 -16.46 -7.23
CA ALA A 11 -12.21 -15.15 -7.86
C ALA A 11 -11.09 -14.77 -8.83
N MET A 12 -9.85 -15.15 -8.52
CA MET A 12 -8.70 -14.92 -9.38
C MET A 12 -8.73 -15.80 -10.63
N GLU A 13 -9.09 -17.08 -10.49
CA GLU A 13 -9.26 -18.02 -11.61
C GLU A 13 -10.41 -17.61 -12.53
N GLU A 14 -11.52 -17.14 -11.96
CA GLU A 14 -12.65 -16.58 -12.70
C GLU A 14 -12.21 -15.37 -13.54
N LEU A 15 -11.63 -14.33 -12.91
CA LEU A 15 -11.17 -13.13 -13.62
C LEU A 15 -10.10 -13.38 -14.68
N SER A 16 -9.30 -14.43 -14.50
CA SER A 16 -8.24 -14.81 -15.46
C SER A 16 -8.77 -15.68 -16.60
N SER A 17 -10.01 -16.15 -16.53
CA SER A 17 -10.61 -16.95 -17.59
C SER A 17 -11.10 -16.05 -18.72
N GLU A 18 -10.78 -16.39 -19.96
CA GLU A 18 -11.33 -15.74 -21.18
C GLU A 18 -12.81 -16.08 -21.42
N LYS A 19 -13.51 -16.60 -20.41
CA LYS A 19 -14.93 -16.94 -20.52
C LYS A 19 -15.72 -15.63 -20.62
N ILE A 20 -16.36 -15.45 -21.77
CA ILE A 20 -17.34 -14.38 -21.95
C ILE A 20 -18.48 -14.63 -20.96
N TYR A 21 -18.60 -13.76 -19.97
CA TYR A 21 -19.67 -13.81 -18.98
C TYR A 21 -20.97 -13.37 -19.64
N ASP A 22 -21.66 -14.32 -20.26
CA ASP A 22 -23.04 -14.12 -20.70
C ASP A 22 -23.91 -13.98 -19.43
N ASN A 23 -24.16 -12.73 -19.00
CA ASN A 23 -25.03 -12.33 -17.88
C ASN A 23 -24.56 -12.45 -16.40
N ARG A 24 -23.26 -12.56 -16.07
CA ARG A 24 -22.82 -12.45 -14.66
C ARG A 24 -21.85 -11.29 -14.43
N ILE A 25 -22.32 -10.26 -13.72
CA ILE A 25 -21.46 -9.18 -13.21
C ILE A 25 -20.63 -9.73 -12.05
N PRO A 26 -19.28 -9.68 -12.10
CA PRO A 26 -18.43 -10.11 -10.99
C PRO A 26 -18.78 -9.34 -9.71
N HIS A 27 -18.76 -10.02 -8.57
CA HIS A 27 -19.01 -9.37 -7.29
C HIS A 27 -18.01 -8.23 -7.06
N ILE A 28 -18.47 -7.07 -6.59
CA ILE A 28 -17.67 -5.84 -6.48
C ILE A 28 -16.39 -6.02 -5.64
N CYS A 29 -16.43 -6.86 -4.60
CA CYS A 29 -15.26 -7.21 -3.78
C CYS A 29 -14.17 -7.98 -4.55
N ASN A 30 -14.48 -8.54 -5.72
CA ASN A 30 -13.50 -9.16 -6.61
C ASN A 30 -12.85 -8.14 -7.55
N ILE A 31 -13.42 -6.93 -7.64
CA ILE A 31 -12.95 -5.87 -8.54
C ILE A 31 -12.16 -4.82 -7.75
N ILE A 32 -12.64 -4.45 -6.56
CA ILE A 32 -12.04 -3.40 -5.74
C ILE A 32 -10.95 -3.97 -4.85
N ARG A 33 -9.75 -3.39 -4.97
CA ARG A 33 -8.61 -3.67 -4.09
C ARG A 33 -8.36 -2.50 -3.17
N LEU A 34 -8.34 -2.77 -1.86
CA LEU A 34 -8.07 -1.77 -0.84
C LEU A 34 -6.64 -1.94 -0.33
N ALA A 35 -5.87 -0.86 -0.40
CA ALA A 35 -4.60 -0.76 0.29
C ALA A 35 -4.86 -0.29 1.72
N VAL A 36 -4.45 -1.09 2.70
CA VAL A 36 -4.59 -0.78 4.12
C VAL A 36 -3.25 -0.87 4.84
N LEU A 37 -3.08 -0.05 5.86
CA LEU A 37 -1.95 -0.14 6.77
C LEU A 37 -2.27 -1.12 7.88
N ARG A 38 -1.34 -2.03 8.16
CA ARG A 38 -1.39 -2.83 9.38
C ARG A 38 -0.57 -2.18 10.47
N LYS A 39 -1.23 -1.84 11.59
CA LYS A 39 -0.60 -1.42 12.84
C LYS A 39 -1.05 -2.37 13.95
N GLU A 40 -0.10 -3.12 14.50
CA GLU A 40 -0.36 -4.16 15.51
C GLU A 40 -1.40 -5.19 15.01
N LYS A 41 -2.56 -5.26 15.68
CA LYS A 41 -3.71 -6.12 15.34
C LYS A 41 -4.82 -5.39 14.60
N SER A 42 -4.61 -4.11 14.24
CA SER A 42 -5.59 -3.27 13.55
C SER A 42 -5.21 -3.02 12.08
N LEU A 43 -6.25 -2.89 11.25
CA LEU A 43 -6.16 -2.40 9.88
C LEU A 43 -6.65 -0.96 9.84
N MET A 44 -5.92 -0.10 9.14
CA MET A 44 -6.20 1.32 9.05
C MET A 44 -6.11 1.77 7.60
N ALA A 45 -6.87 2.81 7.24
CA ALA A 45 -6.68 3.50 5.97
C ALA A 45 -5.30 4.17 5.90
N ILE A 46 -4.80 4.41 4.69
CA ILE A 46 -3.61 5.23 4.48
C ILE A 46 -4.02 6.69 4.62
N GLY A 47 -3.40 7.41 5.55
CA GLY A 47 -3.73 8.81 5.82
C GLY A 47 -3.36 9.20 7.25
N GLY A 48 -3.87 10.35 7.67
CA GLY A 48 -3.66 10.86 9.01
C GLY A 48 -4.30 12.24 9.19
N PRO A 49 -4.06 12.89 10.35
CA PRO A 49 -4.66 14.18 10.63
C PRO A 49 -4.14 15.27 9.68
N TRP A 50 -5.05 16.18 9.32
CA TRP A 50 -4.75 17.41 8.62
C TRP A 50 -3.86 18.32 9.47
N ASN A 51 -2.97 19.06 8.81
CA ASN A 51 -2.22 20.14 9.43
C ASN A 51 -2.31 21.41 8.57
N SER A 52 -2.01 22.55 9.17
CA SER A 52 -2.06 23.85 8.47
C SER A 52 -1.05 23.99 7.32
N ALA A 53 -0.02 23.15 7.26
CA ALA A 53 0.92 23.13 6.14
C ALA A 53 0.32 22.46 4.88
N ASP A 54 -0.76 21.70 5.03
CA ASP A 54 -1.44 21.03 3.91
C ASP A 54 -2.43 21.96 3.18
N GLY A 55 -2.74 23.14 3.71
CA GLY A 55 -3.56 24.14 3.04
C GLY A 55 -4.54 24.87 3.95
N GLY A 56 -5.61 25.39 3.34
CA GLY A 56 -6.67 26.11 4.04
C GLY A 56 -7.61 25.20 4.85
N ASP A 57 -8.66 25.81 5.40
CA ASP A 57 -9.64 25.14 6.25
C ASP A 57 -10.32 23.95 5.52
N PRO A 58 -10.17 22.71 6.03
CA PRO A 58 -10.74 21.52 5.41
C PRO A 58 -12.27 21.46 5.46
N SER A 59 -12.94 22.34 6.22
CA SER A 59 -14.40 22.47 6.20
C SER A 59 -14.93 23.25 4.99
N VAL A 60 -14.05 24.00 4.32
CA VAL A 60 -14.39 24.86 3.18
C VAL A 60 -13.90 24.25 1.87
N ASP A 61 -12.71 23.65 1.88
CA ASP A 61 -12.08 23.10 0.66
C ASP A 61 -11.39 21.74 0.92
N ASP A 62 -11.78 20.75 0.13
CA ASP A 62 -11.24 19.38 0.18
C ASP A 62 -9.79 19.30 -0.33
N THR A 63 -9.27 20.31 -1.04
CA THR A 63 -7.88 20.25 -1.55
C THR A 63 -6.86 20.11 -0.43
N SER A 64 -7.12 20.66 0.76
CA SER A 64 -6.22 20.54 1.91
C SER A 64 -6.23 19.12 2.49
N LEU A 65 -7.37 18.43 2.44
CA LEU A 65 -7.48 17.01 2.82
C LEU A 65 -6.79 16.09 1.80
N VAL A 66 -6.89 16.40 0.50
CA VAL A 66 -6.17 15.65 -0.55
C VAL A 66 -4.66 15.80 -0.36
N ARG A 67 -4.16 17.02 -0.10
CA ARG A 67 -2.74 17.26 0.21
C ARG A 67 -2.28 16.54 1.46
N THR A 68 -3.14 16.50 2.49
CA THR A 68 -2.90 15.71 3.70
C THR A 68 -2.71 14.23 3.36
N ALA A 69 -3.62 13.66 2.55
CA ALA A 69 -3.53 12.27 2.12
C ALA A 69 -2.25 12.00 1.32
N LEU A 70 -1.86 12.89 0.40
CA LEU A 70 -0.61 12.80 -0.36
C LEU A 70 0.63 12.81 0.55
N ARG A 71 0.69 13.75 1.51
CA ARG A 71 1.80 13.85 2.47
C ARG A 71 1.94 12.57 3.30
N HIS A 72 0.84 12.08 3.86
CA HIS A 72 0.86 10.86 4.67
C HIS A 72 1.16 9.62 3.83
N ALA A 73 0.59 9.50 2.64
CA ALA A 73 0.89 8.39 1.72
C ALA A 73 2.40 8.34 1.41
N LYS A 74 3.02 9.46 1.04
CA LYS A 74 4.45 9.55 0.75
C LYS A 74 5.34 9.22 1.95
N ASN A 75 4.92 9.59 3.16
CA ASN A 75 5.70 9.37 4.38
C ASN A 75 5.58 7.94 4.92
N ILE A 76 4.41 7.31 4.78
CA ILE A 76 4.09 6.02 5.40
C ILE A 76 4.26 4.87 4.40
N THR A 77 4.18 5.16 3.10
CA THR A 77 4.22 4.19 2.02
C THR A 77 5.30 4.56 1.00
N PRO A 78 5.85 3.59 0.25
CA PRO A 78 6.71 3.88 -0.88
C PRO A 78 5.92 4.29 -2.15
N LEU A 79 4.62 4.58 -2.03
CA LEU A 79 3.78 4.98 -3.17
C LEU A 79 3.85 6.50 -3.34
N ASP A 80 4.18 6.93 -4.54
CA ASP A 80 4.08 8.33 -4.94
C ASP A 80 2.77 8.56 -5.69
N LEU A 81 1.88 9.32 -5.08
CA LEU A 81 0.56 9.63 -5.60
C LEU A 81 0.47 11.06 -6.15
N GLN A 82 1.61 11.76 -6.31
CA GLN A 82 1.61 13.17 -6.73
C GLN A 82 0.99 13.43 -8.11
N TYR A 83 0.93 12.42 -8.98
CA TYR A 83 0.30 12.49 -10.30
C TYR A 83 -1.19 12.13 -10.29
N CYS A 84 -1.75 11.78 -9.13
CA CYS A 84 -3.17 11.47 -8.99
C CYS A 84 -3.98 12.77 -9.06
N CYS A 85 -4.62 13.00 -10.21
CA CYS A 85 -5.41 14.20 -10.46
C CYS A 85 -6.80 14.17 -9.81
N HIS A 86 -7.39 12.99 -9.65
CA HIS A 86 -8.77 12.85 -9.18
C HIS A 86 -8.83 12.07 -7.87
N TRP A 87 -9.46 12.66 -6.87
CA TRP A 87 -9.67 12.05 -5.55
C TRP A 87 -11.18 12.04 -5.26
N ASN A 88 -11.79 10.87 -5.35
CA ASN A 88 -13.23 10.73 -5.16
C ASN A 88 -13.54 10.67 -3.67
N ARG A 89 -14.34 11.60 -3.16
CA ARG A 89 -14.84 11.55 -1.78
C ARG A 89 -15.78 10.34 -1.65
N PHE A 90 -15.38 9.37 -0.84
CA PHE A 90 -16.10 8.09 -0.74
C PHE A 90 -16.92 7.97 0.54
N LEU A 91 -16.35 8.37 1.68
CA LEU A 91 -17.02 8.24 2.97
C LEU A 91 -16.59 9.37 3.90
N GLU A 92 -17.52 9.86 4.70
CA GLU A 92 -17.30 10.86 5.74
C GLU A 92 -17.86 10.33 7.06
N ILE A 93 -17.06 10.41 8.12
CA ILE A 93 -17.41 9.88 9.44
C ILE A 93 -17.25 11.00 10.46
N HIS A 94 -18.33 11.25 11.20
CA HIS A 94 -18.36 12.27 12.26
C HIS A 94 -18.27 11.58 13.60
N TYR A 95 -17.27 11.94 14.39
CA TYR A 95 -17.05 11.43 15.73
C TYR A 95 -17.25 12.56 16.74
N ASP A 96 -18.11 12.33 17.73
CA ASP A 96 -18.11 13.12 18.94
C ASP A 96 -17.00 12.58 19.85
N ARG A 97 -15.95 13.39 20.07
CA ARG A 97 -14.84 13.04 20.95
C ARG A 97 -15.15 13.50 22.36
N PHE A 98 -14.89 12.64 23.34
CA PHE A 98 -15.07 12.94 24.75
C PHE A 98 -13.70 13.02 25.44
N GLY A 99 -13.55 13.99 26.35
CA GLY A 99 -12.36 14.15 27.17
C GLY A 99 -12.22 13.05 28.22
N SER A 100 -11.08 13.05 28.93
CA SER A 100 -10.86 12.12 30.05
C SER A 100 -11.84 12.34 31.22
N ASP A 101 -12.46 13.51 31.28
CA ASP A 101 -13.55 13.88 32.19
C ASP A 101 -14.93 13.34 31.76
N GLY A 102 -15.02 12.70 30.60
CA GLY A 102 -16.27 12.20 30.02
C GLY A 102 -17.14 13.29 29.39
N LEU A 103 -16.69 14.54 29.35
CA LEU A 103 -17.41 15.64 28.72
C LEU A 103 -17.09 15.73 27.23
N PHE A 104 -18.02 16.29 26.46
CA PHE A 104 -17.81 16.56 25.04
C PHE A 104 -16.60 17.47 24.86
N SER A 105 -15.64 17.03 24.04
CA SER A 105 -14.44 17.78 23.70
C SER A 105 -14.60 18.53 22.38
N HIS A 106 -14.79 17.80 21.29
CA HIS A 106 -14.93 18.37 19.95
C HIS A 106 -15.51 17.33 18.97
N LYS A 107 -15.92 17.81 17.79
CA LYS A 107 -16.24 16.95 16.64
C LYS A 107 -14.99 16.69 15.81
N GLU A 108 -14.72 15.43 15.54
CA GLU A 108 -13.68 15.01 14.59
C GLU A 108 -14.36 14.47 13.33
N VAL A 109 -14.02 15.04 12.17
CA VAL A 109 -14.54 14.59 10.87
C VAL A 109 -13.42 13.89 10.12
N THR A 110 -13.61 12.61 9.82
CA THR A 110 -12.69 11.83 8.98
C THR A 110 -13.30 11.65 7.59
N VAL A 111 -12.53 12.01 6.57
CA VAL A 111 -12.93 11.83 5.16
C VAL A 111 -12.03 10.78 4.52
N LEU A 112 -12.65 9.81 3.86
CA LEU A 112 -11.98 8.78 3.07
C LEU A 112 -12.15 9.09 1.58
N PHE A 113 -11.02 9.14 0.89
CA PHE A 113 -10.97 9.33 -0.55
C PHE A 113 -10.57 8.03 -1.25
N VAL A 114 -11.09 7.85 -2.46
CA VAL A 114 -10.64 6.83 -3.42
C VAL A 114 -9.86 7.55 -4.52
N PRO A 115 -8.51 7.49 -4.51
CA PRO A 115 -7.69 8.10 -5.55
C PRO A 115 -7.85 7.37 -6.88
N ASP A 116 -7.93 8.14 -7.96
CA ASP A 116 -7.85 7.62 -9.32
C ASP A 116 -6.38 7.46 -9.72
N LEU A 117 -5.95 6.21 -9.81
CA LEU A 117 -4.57 5.88 -10.13
C LEU A 117 -4.29 5.78 -11.62
N SER A 118 -5.29 5.98 -12.50
CA SER A 118 -5.13 5.83 -13.96
C SER A 118 -3.92 6.59 -14.51
N GLU A 119 -3.74 7.83 -14.08
CA GLU A 119 -2.62 8.71 -14.49
C GLU A 119 -1.30 8.40 -13.77
N CYS A 120 -1.32 7.60 -12.69
CA CYS A 120 -0.12 7.17 -11.97
C CYS A 120 0.46 5.86 -12.53
N LEU A 121 -0.25 5.19 -13.44
CA LEU A 121 0.17 3.90 -13.97
C LEU A 121 1.16 4.09 -15.13
N PRO A 122 2.30 3.36 -15.14
CA PRO A 122 3.15 3.32 -16.33
C PRO A 122 2.39 2.71 -17.51
N SER A 123 2.86 3.01 -18.72
CA SER A 123 2.35 2.31 -19.92
C SER A 123 2.52 0.80 -19.77
N LEU A 124 1.67 0.01 -20.43
CA LEU A 124 1.75 -1.45 -20.35
C LEU A 124 3.13 -2.00 -20.75
N GLU A 125 3.79 -1.36 -21.72
CA GLU A 125 5.14 -1.70 -22.15
C GLU A 125 6.18 -1.36 -21.09
N ALA A 126 6.16 -0.14 -20.55
CA ALA A 126 7.06 0.27 -19.48
C ALA A 126 6.90 -0.60 -18.23
N TRP A 127 5.66 -0.98 -17.89
CA TRP A 127 5.37 -1.91 -16.81
C TRP A 127 5.96 -3.30 -17.08
N LYS A 128 5.78 -3.85 -18.29
CA LYS A 128 6.34 -5.16 -18.68
C LYS A 128 7.86 -5.15 -18.55
N ASP A 129 8.53 -4.13 -19.07
CA ASP A 129 9.98 -4.02 -19.03
C ASP A 129 10.51 -3.94 -17.58
N GLN A 130 9.89 -3.09 -16.76
CA GLN A 130 10.21 -2.98 -15.33
C GLN A 130 10.00 -4.31 -14.61
N TRP A 131 8.92 -5.03 -14.91
CA TRP A 131 8.63 -6.33 -14.32
C TRP A 131 9.66 -7.40 -14.71
N PHE A 132 10.04 -7.47 -15.98
CA PHE A 132 11.08 -8.39 -16.44
C PHE A 132 12.44 -8.07 -15.83
N ALA A 133 12.81 -6.78 -15.78
CA ALA A 133 14.05 -6.34 -15.13
C ALA A 133 14.07 -6.73 -13.64
N HIS A 134 12.95 -6.53 -12.93
CA HIS A 134 12.81 -6.94 -11.53
C HIS A 134 12.97 -8.46 -11.36
N LYS A 135 12.27 -9.27 -12.17
CA LYS A 135 12.42 -10.74 -12.13
C LYS A 135 13.86 -11.19 -12.34
N LYS A 136 14.55 -10.61 -13.32
CA LYS A 136 15.96 -10.92 -13.60
C LYS A 136 16.86 -10.54 -12.43
N ALA A 137 16.64 -9.37 -11.82
CA ALA A 137 17.42 -8.91 -10.66
C ALA A 137 17.20 -9.80 -9.42
N VAL A 138 15.98 -10.28 -9.18
CA VAL A 138 15.66 -11.22 -8.11
C VAL A 138 16.38 -12.55 -8.34
N ALA A 139 16.27 -13.12 -9.54
CA ALA A 139 16.92 -14.39 -9.89
C ALA A 139 18.45 -14.33 -9.74
N GLU A 140 19.08 -13.23 -10.17
CA GLU A 140 20.53 -13.06 -10.01
C GLU A 140 20.93 -12.92 -8.54
N ARG A 141 20.16 -12.17 -7.72
CA ARG A 141 20.41 -12.08 -6.27
C ARG A 141 20.33 -13.44 -5.59
N GLU A 142 19.35 -14.26 -5.94
CA GLU A 142 19.22 -15.62 -5.42
C GLU A 142 20.41 -16.49 -5.83
N ARG A 143 20.83 -16.42 -7.10
CA ARG A 143 22.00 -17.15 -7.60
C ARG A 143 23.28 -16.78 -6.84
N GLN A 144 23.51 -15.49 -6.61
CA GLN A 144 24.65 -14.98 -5.86
C GLN A 144 24.62 -15.42 -4.39
N LEU A 145 23.43 -15.48 -3.78
CA LEU A 145 23.27 -15.98 -2.41
C LEU A 145 23.59 -17.48 -2.30
N THR A 146 23.19 -18.28 -3.29
CA THR A 146 23.53 -19.71 -3.35
C THR A 146 25.04 -19.91 -3.48
N LEU A 147 25.69 -19.20 -4.41
CA LEU A 147 27.15 -19.24 -4.59
C LEU A 147 27.91 -18.81 -3.31
N LYS A 148 27.45 -17.76 -2.62
CA LYS A 148 28.07 -17.33 -1.36
C LYS A 148 27.90 -18.36 -0.23
N LYS A 149 26.76 -19.05 -0.16
CA LYS A 149 26.56 -20.14 0.80
C LYS A 149 27.51 -21.30 0.53
N GLU A 150 27.70 -21.68 -0.73
CA GLU A 150 28.65 -22.73 -1.13
C GLU A 150 30.08 -22.35 -0.75
N VAL A 151 30.51 -21.10 -0.96
CA VAL A 151 31.86 -20.63 -0.58
C VAL A 151 32.06 -20.59 0.94
N CYS A 152 31.06 -20.17 1.72
CA CYS A 152 31.13 -20.20 3.19
C CYS A 152 31.11 -21.62 3.78
N SER A 153 30.58 -22.62 3.06
CA SER A 153 30.62 -24.02 3.48
C SER A 153 32.03 -24.63 3.45
N TYR A 154 32.99 -24.02 2.75
CA TYR A 154 34.37 -24.50 2.64
C TYR A 154 35.40 -23.70 3.47
N ILE A 155 35.00 -23.07 4.58
CA ILE A 155 35.96 -22.44 5.50
C ILE A 155 36.57 -23.52 6.40
N ILE A 156 37.79 -23.98 6.05
CA ILE A 156 38.62 -24.81 6.92
C ILE A 156 39.12 -23.94 8.09
N TRP A 157 38.66 -24.23 9.30
CA TRP A 157 39.21 -23.65 10.53
C TRP A 157 40.53 -24.33 10.87
N ASN A 158 41.64 -23.59 10.81
CA ASN A 158 42.90 -24.04 11.37
C ASN A 158 42.91 -23.75 12.88
N CYS A 159 42.47 -24.72 13.68
CA CYS A 159 42.57 -24.67 15.13
C CYS A 159 43.88 -25.30 15.59
N GLY A 160 44.92 -24.48 15.77
CA GLY A 160 46.14 -24.89 16.45
C GLY A 160 45.97 -24.80 17.97
N PHE A 161 46.26 -25.87 18.70
CA PHE A 161 46.34 -25.88 20.16
C PHE A 161 47.80 -26.12 20.57
N VAL A 162 48.33 -25.28 21.47
CA VAL A 162 49.64 -25.48 22.10
C VAL A 162 49.38 -26.05 23.49
N SER A 163 49.74 -27.31 23.71
CA SER A 163 49.74 -27.90 25.05
C SER A 163 51.01 -27.46 25.77
N LYS A 164 50.86 -26.94 26.99
CA LYS A 164 51.95 -26.91 27.98
C LYS A 164 52.10 -28.26 28.65
#